data_AF-A0ABD1N423-F1
#
_entry.id   AF-A0ABD1N423-F1
#
_cell.length_a   1.000
_cell.length_b   1.000
_cell.length_c   1.000
_cell.angle_alpha   90.00
_cell.angle_beta   90.00
_cell.angle_gamma   90.00
#
_symmetry.space_group_name_H-M   'P 1'
#
loop_
_entity.id
_entity.type
_entity.pdbx_description
1 polymer ?
#
loop_
_entity_poly.entity_id
_entity_poly.type
_entity_poly.pdbx_seq_one_letter_code
_entity_poly.pdbx_strand_id
1 'polypeptide(L)'
;MASATEVSIIFFLVIVVFVEDCWSDPVPLPGDWPQQFHSVLFINRSGSLQKTDLWYDWPNGRNFNIIQHQLGVLKYDLEWDNGTSFYYTLDPFDKTCNVILFEVGILRPNWLHGANYLGQEYVDNFLCNVWEKVDFILYYEDVLTRTPVKWIFSSGMVAHVMTFEVGAVLEDENWQAPVYCFNETSGALLDSQDGGSSHGMLMREIPLSAYAK
;
A
#
# COMPACT_ATOMS: atom_id res chain seq x y z
N MET A 1 -20.72 63.15 -65.79
CA MET A 1 -21.43 62.85 -64.53
C MET A 1 -21.38 61.34 -64.36
N ALA A 2 -20.43 60.83 -63.58
CA ALA A 2 -20.23 59.41 -63.35
C ALA A 2 -20.98 59.00 -62.07
N SER A 3 -21.83 57.98 -62.18
CA SER A 3 -22.64 57.43 -61.10
C SER A 3 -21.75 56.58 -60.19
N ALA A 4 -21.73 56.92 -58.90
CA ALA A 4 -21.06 56.14 -57.88
C ALA A 4 -22.00 55.01 -57.41
N THR A 5 -21.64 53.77 -57.72
CA THR A 5 -22.28 52.58 -57.13
C THR A 5 -21.59 52.27 -55.81
N GLU A 6 -22.30 52.47 -54.69
CA GLU A 6 -21.85 52.02 -53.37
C GLU A 6 -21.84 50.49 -53.31
N VAL A 7 -20.67 49.92 -53.05
CA VAL A 7 -20.51 48.49 -52.72
C VAL A 7 -20.52 48.39 -51.20
N SER A 8 -21.67 47.98 -50.64
CA SER A 8 -21.79 47.71 -49.21
C SER A 8 -21.08 46.39 -48.88
N ILE A 9 -19.89 46.48 -48.29
CA ILE A 9 -19.12 45.31 -47.84
C ILE A 9 -19.66 44.89 -46.47
N ILE A 10 -20.51 43.85 -46.47
CA ILE A 10 -20.98 43.20 -45.24
C ILE A 10 -19.83 42.32 -44.71
N PHE A 11 -19.18 42.78 -43.63
CA PHE A 11 -18.15 42.03 -42.92
C PHE A 11 -18.83 40.98 -42.03
N PHE A 12 -18.96 39.74 -42.50
CA PHE A 12 -19.40 38.61 -41.69
C PHE A 12 -18.32 38.27 -40.66
N LEU A 13 -18.51 38.74 -39.43
CA LEU A 13 -17.66 38.44 -38.29
C LEU A 13 -17.95 37.00 -37.85
N VAL A 14 -17.23 36.04 -38.41
CA VAL A 14 -17.27 34.63 -37.96
C VAL A 14 -16.62 34.57 -36.59
N ILE A 15 -17.43 34.60 -35.54
CA ILE A 15 -16.99 34.29 -34.17
C ILE A 15 -16.69 32.79 -34.15
N VAL A 16 -15.42 32.45 -34.34
CA VAL A 16 -14.92 31.11 -34.03
C VAL A 16 -14.92 30.99 -32.51
N VAL A 17 -16.00 30.44 -31.96
CA VAL A 17 -16.02 29.99 -30.57
C VAL A 17 -15.06 28.80 -30.49
N PHE A 18 -13.84 29.05 -30.04
CA PHE A 18 -12.97 27.98 -29.57
C PHE A 18 -13.65 27.37 -28.35
N VAL A 19 -14.43 26.32 -28.58
CA VAL A 19 -14.78 25.39 -27.52
C VAL A 19 -13.46 24.70 -27.21
N GLU A 20 -12.74 25.19 -26.19
CA GLU A 20 -11.73 24.38 -25.54
C GLU A 20 -12.47 23.16 -25.01
N ASP A 21 -12.44 22.08 -25.77
CA ASP A 21 -12.77 20.75 -25.26
C ASP A 21 -11.84 20.56 -24.07
N CYS A 22 -12.39 20.74 -22.87
CA CYS A 22 -11.75 20.38 -21.63
C CYS A 22 -11.73 18.85 -21.57
N TRP A 23 -10.91 18.24 -22.43
CA TRP A 23 -10.50 16.86 -22.31
C TRP A 23 -9.68 16.79 -21.03
N SER A 24 -10.35 16.46 -19.94
CA SER A 24 -9.68 15.99 -18.74
C SER A 24 -9.02 14.67 -19.12
N ASP A 25 -7.70 14.59 -18.91
CA ASP A 25 -7.00 13.33 -19.06
C ASP A 25 -7.69 12.27 -18.18
N PRO A 26 -7.86 11.03 -18.69
CA PRO A 26 -8.47 9.98 -17.91
C PRO A 26 -7.69 9.78 -16.62
N VAL A 27 -8.42 9.65 -15.51
CA VAL A 27 -7.84 9.31 -14.21
C VAL A 27 -7.01 8.03 -14.39
N PRO A 28 -5.74 7.98 -13.92
CA PRO A 28 -4.94 6.77 -14.04
C PRO A 28 -5.65 5.60 -13.35
N LEU A 29 -5.24 4.38 -13.67
CA LEU A 29 -5.59 3.21 -12.86
C LEU A 29 -4.38 2.89 -11.97
N PRO A 30 -4.56 2.37 -10.75
CA PRO A 30 -3.44 1.90 -9.95
C PRO A 30 -2.78 0.69 -10.61
N GLY A 31 -1.46 0.56 -10.48
CA GLY A 31 -0.73 -0.60 -10.99
C GLY A 31 -0.93 -1.81 -10.08
N ASP A 32 -1.02 -2.99 -10.67
CA ASP A 32 -0.94 -4.23 -9.91
C ASP A 32 0.47 -4.42 -9.35
N TRP A 33 0.58 -4.94 -8.13
CA TRP A 33 1.84 -5.46 -7.64
C TRP A 33 2.33 -6.62 -8.51
N PRO A 34 3.65 -6.75 -8.71
CA PRO A 34 4.20 -7.91 -9.39
C PRO A 34 3.94 -9.17 -8.56
N GLN A 35 3.93 -10.33 -9.23
CA GLN A 35 3.65 -11.62 -8.59
C GLN A 35 4.68 -11.97 -7.50
N GLN A 36 5.92 -11.52 -7.68
CA GLN A 36 7.02 -11.74 -6.74
C GLN A 36 7.88 -10.49 -6.71
N PHE A 37 8.36 -10.10 -5.53
CA PHE A 37 9.35 -9.05 -5.37
C PHE A 37 10.05 -9.11 -4.01
N HIS A 38 11.19 -8.43 -3.94
CA HIS A 38 11.83 -8.03 -2.68
C HIS A 38 11.85 -6.52 -2.58
N SER A 39 11.65 -6.01 -1.37
CA SER A 39 11.74 -4.58 -1.09
C SER A 39 12.40 -4.33 0.25
N VAL A 40 13.33 -3.38 0.28
CA VAL A 40 13.82 -2.80 1.54
C VAL A 40 12.97 -1.59 1.87
N LEU A 41 12.34 -1.62 3.05
CA LEU A 41 11.52 -0.55 3.59
C LEU A 41 12.23 0.13 4.77
N PHE A 42 12.12 1.45 4.84
CA PHE A 42 12.42 2.20 6.04
C PHE A 42 11.12 2.69 6.66
N ILE A 43 10.78 2.17 7.85
CA ILE A 43 9.49 2.42 8.49
C ILE A 43 9.70 3.25 9.76
N ASN A 44 8.88 4.28 9.92
CA ASN A 44 8.81 5.13 11.09
C ASN A 44 7.42 5.01 11.74
N ARG A 45 7.39 4.60 13.01
CA ARG A 45 6.23 4.66 13.90
C ARG A 45 6.47 5.68 15.00
N SER A 46 6.09 6.93 14.76
CA SER A 46 6.15 8.01 15.75
C SER A 46 7.53 8.16 16.41
N GLY A 47 8.62 7.96 15.64
CA GLY A 47 10.01 8.00 16.10
C GLY A 47 10.63 6.62 16.33
N SER A 48 9.85 5.54 16.36
CA SER A 48 10.37 4.17 16.37
C SER A 48 10.72 3.74 14.95
N LEU A 49 12.02 3.70 14.65
CA LEU A 49 12.55 3.43 13.32
C LEU A 49 12.90 1.95 13.16
N GLN A 50 12.55 1.37 12.00
CA GLN A 50 12.93 0.01 11.61
C GLN A 50 13.29 -0.05 10.12
N LYS A 51 14.24 -0.93 9.79
CA LYS A 51 14.44 -1.46 8.44
C LYS A 51 13.63 -2.74 8.32
N THR A 52 12.90 -2.91 7.22
CA THR A 52 12.19 -4.16 6.93
C THR A 52 12.57 -4.67 5.54
N ASP A 53 13.03 -5.91 5.46
CA ASP A 53 13.13 -6.64 4.20
C ASP A 53 11.80 -7.36 3.99
N LEU A 54 11.05 -6.92 2.98
CA LEU A 54 9.76 -7.47 2.58
C LEU A 54 9.97 -8.39 1.38
N TRP A 55 9.71 -9.68 1.57
CA TRP A 55 9.63 -10.67 0.50
C TRP A 55 8.17 -10.99 0.22
N TYR A 56 7.76 -10.86 -1.02
CA TYR A 56 6.40 -11.14 -1.45
C TYR A 56 6.43 -12.22 -2.54
N ASP A 57 5.65 -13.29 -2.34
CA ASP A 57 5.58 -14.42 -3.26
C ASP A 57 4.13 -14.93 -3.37
N TRP A 58 3.37 -14.25 -4.22
CA TRP A 58 1.95 -14.54 -4.43
C TRP A 58 1.66 -15.93 -5.02
N PRO A 59 2.40 -16.43 -6.03
CA PRO A 59 2.16 -17.77 -6.58
C PRO A 59 2.23 -18.89 -5.52
N ASN A 60 3.04 -18.69 -4.47
CA ASN A 60 3.20 -19.63 -3.36
C ASN A 60 2.46 -19.19 -2.08
N GLY A 61 1.62 -18.14 -2.16
CA GLY A 61 0.75 -17.72 -1.07
C GLY A 61 1.48 -17.29 0.20
N ARG A 62 2.62 -16.58 0.07
CA ARG A 62 3.46 -16.24 1.22
C ARG A 62 4.03 -14.82 1.16
N ASN A 63 4.09 -14.17 2.32
CA ASN A 63 4.67 -12.85 2.53
C ASN A 63 5.58 -12.88 3.76
N PHE A 64 6.74 -12.23 3.71
CA PHE A 64 7.71 -12.32 4.79
C PHE A 64 8.38 -10.99 5.07
N ASN A 65 8.12 -10.45 6.25
CA ASN A 65 8.74 -9.25 6.78
C ASN A 65 9.87 -9.62 7.76
N ILE A 66 11.11 -9.30 7.41
CA ILE A 66 12.26 -9.41 8.30
C ILE A 66 12.55 -8.02 8.88
N ILE A 67 12.32 -7.84 10.17
CA ILE A 67 12.18 -6.54 10.82
C ILE A 67 13.35 -6.28 11.78
N GLN A 68 14.18 -5.29 11.45
CA GLN A 68 15.27 -4.83 12.30
C GLN A 68 14.99 -3.42 12.80
N HIS A 69 14.71 -3.29 14.11
CA HIS A 69 14.67 -2.00 14.79
C HIS A 69 16.10 -1.48 15.02
N GLN A 70 16.32 -0.15 15.06
CA GLN A 70 17.66 0.45 15.16
C GLN A 70 18.55 -0.12 16.29
N LEU A 71 17.97 -0.52 17.42
CA LEU A 71 18.67 -1.12 18.57
C LEU A 71 17.88 -2.30 19.17
N GLY A 72 17.02 -2.93 18.38
CA GLY A 72 16.10 -3.97 18.85
C GLY A 72 16.44 -5.38 18.39
N VAL A 73 15.66 -6.33 18.89
CA VAL A 73 15.67 -7.73 18.49
C VAL A 73 15.23 -7.85 17.03
N LEU A 74 15.96 -8.65 16.25
CA LEU A 74 15.55 -9.04 14.90
C LEU A 74 14.29 -9.90 14.98
N LYS A 75 13.21 -9.42 14.37
CA LYS A 75 11.91 -10.08 14.37
C LYS A 75 11.55 -10.54 12.97
N TYR A 76 10.78 -11.61 12.91
CA TYR A 76 10.31 -12.24 11.70
C TYR A 76 8.79 -12.26 11.75
N ASP A 77 8.15 -11.81 10.67
CA ASP A 77 6.70 -11.88 10.48
C ASP A 77 6.44 -12.59 9.15
N LEU A 78 6.20 -13.89 9.26
CA LEU A 78 5.93 -14.80 8.13
C LEU A 78 4.42 -15.00 8.03
N GLU A 79 3.86 -14.63 6.89
CA GLU A 79 2.44 -14.62 6.63
C GLU A 79 2.11 -15.59 5.49
N TRP A 80 1.07 -16.40 5.69
CA TRP A 80 0.54 -17.29 4.67
C TRP A 80 -0.83 -16.81 4.18
N ASP A 81 -1.16 -17.14 2.94
CA ASP A 81 -2.41 -16.75 2.28
C ASP A 81 -3.68 -17.32 2.93
N ASN A 82 -3.53 -18.35 3.77
CA ASN A 82 -4.59 -18.88 4.62
C ASN A 82 -4.93 -17.98 5.83
N GLY A 83 -4.25 -16.84 5.96
CA GLY A 83 -4.44 -15.86 7.02
C GLY A 83 -3.57 -16.07 8.26
N THR A 84 -2.75 -17.13 8.32
CA THR A 84 -1.88 -17.38 9.46
C THR A 84 -0.63 -16.52 9.37
N SER A 85 -0.32 -15.79 10.43
CA SER A 85 0.92 -15.03 10.59
C SER A 85 1.70 -15.50 11.80
N PHE A 86 3.01 -15.69 11.62
CA PHE A 86 3.96 -16.12 12.63
C PHE A 86 4.92 -14.98 12.95
N TYR A 87 4.81 -14.43 14.16
CA TYR A 87 5.75 -13.46 14.70
C TYR A 87 6.76 -14.16 15.60
N TYR A 88 8.02 -14.26 15.16
CA TYR A 88 9.03 -15.01 15.90
C TYR A 88 10.42 -14.37 15.89
N THR A 89 11.31 -14.95 16.69
CA THR A 89 12.70 -14.53 16.88
C THR A 89 13.63 -15.74 16.79
N LEU A 90 14.78 -15.57 16.13
CA LEU A 90 15.78 -16.63 15.96
C LEU A 90 17.05 -16.36 16.78
N ASP A 91 17.94 -17.35 16.82
CA ASP A 91 19.30 -17.18 17.36
C ASP A 91 19.98 -15.97 16.68
N PRO A 92 20.68 -15.10 17.43
CA PRO A 92 21.13 -15.24 18.83
C PRO A 92 20.13 -14.76 19.90
N PHE A 93 18.89 -14.43 19.53
CA PHE A 93 17.87 -13.96 20.47
C PHE A 93 17.06 -15.11 21.07
N ASP A 94 16.40 -14.83 22.20
CA ASP A 94 15.48 -15.79 22.83
C ASP A 94 14.40 -16.22 21.83
N LYS A 95 14.14 -17.53 21.75
CA LYS A 95 13.12 -18.09 20.86
C LYS A 95 11.73 -17.73 21.38
N THR A 96 11.01 -16.91 20.62
CA THR A 96 9.63 -16.54 20.90
C THR A 96 8.79 -16.79 19.66
N CYS A 97 7.52 -17.15 19.83
CA CYS A 97 6.56 -17.19 18.73
C CYS A 97 5.19 -16.71 19.19
N ASN A 98 4.56 -15.86 18.39
CA ASN A 98 3.15 -15.50 18.49
C ASN A 98 2.49 -15.79 17.15
N VAL A 99 1.43 -16.60 17.17
CA VAL A 99 0.67 -16.97 15.98
C VAL A 99 -0.64 -16.19 15.99
N ILE A 100 -0.88 -15.44 14.92
CA ILE A 100 -2.07 -14.59 14.77
C ILE A 100 -2.81 -15.03 13.51
N LEU A 101 -4.15 -15.01 13.55
CA LEU A 101 -4.98 -15.20 12.38
C LEU A 101 -5.49 -13.84 11.87
N PHE A 102 -5.05 -13.45 10.69
CA PHE A 102 -5.58 -12.32 9.93
C PHE A 102 -6.43 -12.84 8.78
N GLU A 103 -7.76 -12.76 8.92
CA GLU A 103 -8.72 -13.31 7.94
C GLU A 103 -8.54 -12.76 6.50
N VAL A 104 -7.96 -11.58 6.36
CA VAL A 104 -7.68 -10.95 5.06
C VAL A 104 -6.56 -11.68 4.30
N GLY A 105 -5.62 -12.32 5.01
CA GLY A 105 -4.41 -12.91 4.44
C GLY A 105 -3.47 -11.88 3.82
N ILE A 106 -2.56 -12.38 2.98
CA ILE A 106 -1.60 -11.52 2.27
C ILE A 106 -2.32 -10.72 1.16
N LEU A 107 -1.82 -9.52 0.88
CA LEU A 107 -2.40 -8.67 -0.17
C LEU A 107 -2.31 -9.35 -1.54
N ARG A 108 -3.40 -9.32 -2.29
CA ARG A 108 -3.44 -9.76 -3.70
C ARG A 108 -2.69 -8.76 -4.58
N PRO A 109 -2.16 -9.17 -5.75
CA PRO A 109 -1.50 -8.24 -6.68
C PRO A 109 -2.33 -6.98 -6.98
N ASN A 110 -3.64 -7.15 -7.14
CA ASN A 110 -4.57 -6.07 -7.47
C ASN A 110 -5.22 -5.39 -6.25
N TRP A 111 -4.62 -5.48 -5.06
CA TRP A 111 -5.22 -4.98 -3.82
C TRP A 111 -5.59 -3.49 -3.86
N LEU A 112 -4.93 -2.70 -4.71
CA LEU A 112 -5.17 -1.26 -4.86
C LEU A 112 -6.35 -0.94 -5.81
N HIS A 113 -6.93 -1.93 -6.51
CA HIS A 113 -8.10 -1.72 -7.37
C HIS A 113 -9.28 -1.09 -6.60
N GLY A 114 -9.91 -0.08 -7.20
CA GLY A 114 -11.00 0.66 -6.55
C GLY A 114 -10.54 1.62 -5.44
N ALA A 115 -9.24 1.93 -5.35
CA ALA A 115 -8.74 3.05 -4.55
C ALA A 115 -9.19 4.40 -5.13
N ASN A 116 -9.33 5.39 -4.26
CA ASN A 116 -9.62 6.78 -4.63
C ASN A 116 -8.32 7.44 -5.10
N TYR A 117 -8.32 8.00 -6.30
CA TYR A 117 -7.21 8.82 -6.77
C TYR A 117 -7.29 10.23 -6.18
N LEU A 118 -6.21 10.69 -5.55
CA LEU A 118 -6.16 12.00 -4.89
C LEU A 118 -5.37 13.06 -5.67
N GLY A 119 -4.71 12.66 -6.76
CA GLY A 119 -3.85 13.55 -7.56
C GLY A 119 -2.37 13.15 -7.49
N GLN A 120 -1.49 14.12 -7.78
CA GLN A 120 -0.05 13.90 -7.79
C GLN A 120 0.67 14.74 -6.74
N GLU A 121 1.72 14.18 -6.15
CA GLU A 121 2.54 14.84 -5.13
C GLU A 121 4.02 14.46 -5.34
N TYR A 122 4.92 15.40 -5.06
CA TYR A 122 6.36 15.10 -5.01
C TYR A 122 6.73 14.51 -3.64
N VAL A 123 7.28 13.30 -3.63
CA VAL A 123 7.73 12.58 -2.42
C VAL A 123 9.08 11.94 -2.71
N ASP A 124 10.06 12.14 -1.84
CA ASP A 124 11.42 11.56 -1.96
C ASP A 124 12.08 11.81 -3.33
N ASN A 125 11.77 12.96 -3.95
CA ASN A 125 12.16 13.37 -5.30
C ASN A 125 11.49 12.62 -6.47
N PHE A 126 10.45 11.83 -6.20
CA PHE A 126 9.59 11.20 -7.20
C PHE A 126 8.27 11.98 -7.34
N LEU A 127 7.79 12.15 -8.57
CA LEU A 127 6.41 12.59 -8.79
C LEU A 127 5.52 11.35 -8.67
N CYS A 128 4.65 11.33 -7.67
CA CYS A 128 3.83 10.15 -7.35
C CYS A 128 2.35 10.39 -7.64
N ASN A 129 1.66 9.39 -8.17
CA ASN A 129 0.22 9.25 -8.06
C ASN A 129 -0.12 8.88 -6.61
N VAL A 130 -1.13 9.55 -6.03
CA VAL A 130 -1.56 9.32 -4.65
C VAL A 130 -2.91 8.61 -4.65
N TRP A 131 -2.95 7.48 -3.94
CA TRP A 131 -4.12 6.63 -3.83
C TRP A 131 -4.53 6.48 -2.37
N GLU A 132 -5.82 6.59 -2.08
CA GLU A 132 -6.40 6.24 -0.79
C GLU A 132 -7.20 4.94 -0.91
N LYS A 133 -6.96 4.00 -0.01
CA LYS A 133 -7.72 2.75 0.04
C LYS A 133 -8.34 2.54 1.41
N VAL A 134 -9.67 2.43 1.42
CA VAL A 134 -10.54 2.07 2.57
C VAL A 134 -10.26 2.87 3.85
N ASP A 135 -9.95 4.17 3.74
CA ASP A 135 -9.59 5.07 4.84
C ASP A 135 -8.46 4.54 5.76
N PHE A 136 -7.66 3.60 5.23
CA PHE A 136 -6.66 2.85 5.98
C PHE A 136 -5.24 3.18 5.53
N ILE A 137 -5.04 3.36 4.22
CA ILE A 137 -3.71 3.55 3.65
C ILE A 137 -3.74 4.63 2.56
N LEU A 138 -2.77 5.55 2.63
CA LEU A 138 -2.36 6.40 1.53
C LEU A 138 -1.14 5.76 0.86
N TYR A 139 -1.21 5.54 -0.43
CA TYR A 139 -0.20 4.85 -1.22
C TYR A 139 0.32 5.75 -2.33
N TYR A 140 1.64 5.92 -2.37
CA TYR A 140 2.34 6.77 -3.31
C TYR A 140 3.07 5.90 -4.32
N GLU A 141 2.67 6.02 -5.58
CA GLU A 141 3.17 5.24 -6.72
C GLU A 141 3.88 6.18 -7.70
N ASP A 142 5.14 5.92 -8.04
CA ASP A 142 5.87 6.75 -9.01
C ASP A 142 5.12 6.79 -10.35
N VAL A 143 4.94 8.00 -10.89
CA VAL A 143 4.22 8.22 -12.16
C VAL A 143 4.96 7.53 -13.31
N LEU A 144 6.30 7.54 -13.31
CA LEU A 144 7.09 7.04 -14.42
C LEU A 144 7.20 5.50 -14.41
N THR A 145 7.58 4.93 -13.27
CA THR A 145 7.89 3.50 -13.15
C THR A 145 6.76 2.66 -12.60
N ARG A 146 5.71 3.29 -12.04
CA ARG A 146 4.55 2.62 -11.44
C ARG A 146 4.88 1.76 -10.22
N THR A 147 6.04 1.98 -9.61
CA THR A 147 6.49 1.29 -8.40
C THR A 147 6.10 2.05 -7.13
N PRO A 148 5.96 1.37 -5.98
CA PRO A 148 5.75 2.05 -4.70
C PRO A 148 6.94 2.94 -4.33
N VAL A 149 6.64 4.14 -3.82
CA VAL A 149 7.62 5.06 -3.23
C VAL A 149 7.42 5.18 -1.72
N LYS A 150 6.17 5.31 -1.29
CA LYS A 150 5.82 5.51 0.12
C LYS A 150 4.41 4.99 0.38
N TRP A 151 4.15 4.53 1.60
CA TRP A 151 2.77 4.43 2.07
C TRP A 151 2.64 4.86 3.53
N ILE A 152 1.47 5.40 3.86
CA ILE A 152 1.14 5.92 5.18
C ILE A 152 -0.13 5.23 5.64
N PHE A 153 -0.04 4.53 6.77
CA PHE A 153 -1.22 3.94 7.40
C PHE A 153 -1.94 4.96 8.27
N SER A 154 -3.25 4.77 8.47
CA SER A 154 -4.07 5.60 9.36
C SER A 154 -3.57 5.64 10.81
N SER A 155 -2.76 4.66 11.22
CA SER A 155 -2.05 4.65 12.51
C SER A 155 -0.90 5.68 12.60
N GLY A 156 -0.58 6.40 11.53
CA GLY A 156 0.58 7.29 11.44
C GLY A 156 1.91 6.57 11.16
N MET A 157 1.87 5.27 10.88
CA MET A 157 3.06 4.53 10.42
C MET A 157 3.38 4.94 8.98
N VAL A 158 4.62 5.40 8.75
CA VAL A 158 5.11 5.79 7.43
C VAL A 158 6.16 4.79 6.98
N ALA A 159 5.97 4.17 5.82
CA ALA A 159 6.97 3.34 5.17
C ALA A 159 7.49 4.04 3.91
N HIS A 160 8.80 4.22 3.84
CA HIS A 160 9.50 4.62 2.63
C HIS A 160 10.08 3.38 1.95
N VAL A 161 9.89 3.28 0.64
CA VAL A 161 10.42 2.18 -0.17
C VAL A 161 11.81 2.56 -0.67
N MET A 162 12.82 1.82 -0.22
CA MET A 162 14.22 2.09 -0.56
C MET A 162 14.67 1.32 -1.80
N THR A 163 14.17 0.09 -1.97
CA THR A 163 14.40 -0.76 -3.15
C THR A 163 13.11 -1.47 -3.54
N PHE A 164 12.98 -1.84 -4.82
CA PHE A 164 11.85 -2.61 -5.32
C PHE A 164 12.32 -3.54 -6.45
N GLU A 165 12.66 -4.77 -6.10
CA GLU A 165 13.28 -5.76 -6.97
C GLU A 165 12.22 -6.74 -7.50
N VAL A 166 11.65 -6.41 -8.65
CA VAL A 166 10.62 -7.23 -9.31
C VAL A 166 11.17 -8.61 -9.69
N GLY A 167 10.45 -9.66 -9.32
CA GLY A 167 10.81 -11.05 -9.62
C GLY A 167 11.87 -11.65 -8.69
N ALA A 168 12.33 -10.92 -7.68
CA ALA A 168 13.21 -11.47 -6.65
C ALA A 168 12.47 -12.54 -5.84
N VAL A 169 13.19 -13.62 -5.52
CA VAL A 169 12.68 -14.77 -4.78
C VAL A 169 13.63 -15.15 -3.65
N LEU A 170 13.07 -15.62 -2.54
CA LEU A 170 13.81 -16.15 -1.41
C LEU A 170 13.78 -17.69 -1.46
N GLU A 171 14.89 -18.34 -1.11
CA GLU A 171 14.99 -19.80 -1.08
C GLU A 171 13.90 -20.43 -0.20
N ASP A 172 13.32 -21.55 -0.64
CA ASP A 172 12.14 -22.18 -0.04
C ASP A 172 12.33 -22.54 1.44
N GLU A 173 13.55 -22.87 1.83
CA GLU A 173 13.92 -23.21 3.20
C GLU A 173 13.72 -22.04 4.17
N ASN A 174 13.82 -20.80 3.70
CA ASN A 174 13.68 -19.61 4.53
C ASN A 174 12.21 -19.21 4.77
N TRP A 175 11.26 -19.84 4.08
CA TRP A 175 9.82 -19.60 4.24
C TRP A 175 9.18 -20.48 5.32
N GLN A 176 9.98 -21.23 6.08
CA GLN A 176 9.47 -22.14 7.11
C GLN A 176 9.40 -21.44 8.47
N ALA A 177 8.21 -21.44 9.07
CA ALA A 177 8.06 -21.07 10.47
C ALA A 177 8.83 -22.07 11.37
N PRO A 178 9.46 -21.60 12.46
CA PRO A 178 10.18 -22.50 13.37
C PRO A 178 9.26 -23.53 14.03
N VAL A 179 9.78 -24.73 14.28
CA VAL A 179 9.02 -25.85 14.90
C VAL A 179 8.37 -25.48 16.24
N TYR A 180 8.99 -24.58 17.01
CA TYR A 180 8.43 -24.16 18.30
C TYR A 180 7.18 -23.27 18.18
N CYS A 181 6.84 -22.77 16.98
CA CYS A 181 5.59 -22.07 16.71
C CYS A 181 4.37 -23.00 16.62
N PHE A 182 4.59 -24.31 16.48
CA PHE A 182 3.53 -25.32 16.34
C PHE A 182 3.31 -26.14 17.62
N ASN A 183 4.14 -25.93 18.63
CA ASN A 183 3.93 -26.56 19.94
C ASN A 183 2.76 -25.87 20.62
N GLU A 184 1.86 -26.64 21.23
CA GLU A 184 0.68 -26.07 21.88
C GLU A 184 1.03 -25.08 22.98
N THR A 185 0.90 -23.79 22.71
CA THR A 185 0.38 -22.85 23.69
C THR A 185 -1.15 -22.97 23.64
N SER A 186 -1.68 -23.99 24.30
CA SER A 186 -3.09 -24.09 24.69
C SER A 186 -3.39 -22.95 25.69
N GLY A 187 -3.46 -21.70 25.20
CA GLY A 187 -3.57 -20.52 26.08
C GLY A 187 -3.62 -19.14 25.43
N ALA A 188 -3.87 -19.02 24.12
CA ALA A 188 -4.18 -17.73 23.49
C ALA A 188 -5.49 -17.75 22.69
N LEU A 189 -6.42 -18.64 23.05
CA LEU A 189 -7.83 -18.45 22.77
C LEU A 189 -8.44 -17.71 23.97
N LEU A 190 -8.72 -16.42 23.76
CA LEU A 190 -9.47 -15.50 24.61
C LEU A 190 -8.78 -15.07 25.92
N ASP A 191 -8.04 -13.96 25.88
CA ASP A 191 -8.30 -12.92 26.88
C ASP A 191 -8.15 -11.52 26.28
N SER A 192 -9.26 -10.80 26.34
CA SER A 192 -9.38 -9.39 26.03
C SER A 192 -9.22 -8.62 27.33
N GLN A 193 -8.02 -8.17 27.68
CA GLN A 193 -7.80 -6.94 28.45
C GLN A 193 -6.32 -6.50 28.51
N ASP A 194 -6.08 -5.41 27.80
CA ASP A 194 -5.20 -4.26 28.09
C ASP A 194 -3.69 -4.49 28.32
N GLY A 195 -2.90 -4.01 27.35
CA GLY A 195 -1.46 -3.78 27.53
C GLY A 195 -0.54 -4.14 26.36
N GLY A 196 -0.76 -3.59 25.16
CA GLY A 196 0.30 -3.49 24.14
C GLY A 196 -0.09 -3.79 22.70
N SER A 197 -0.07 -2.74 21.88
CA SER A 197 0.09 -2.75 20.40
C SER A 197 -0.97 -3.51 19.59
N SER A 198 -2.14 -2.89 19.38
CA SER A 198 -3.20 -3.47 18.54
C SER A 198 -2.85 -3.46 17.04
N HIS A 199 -2.37 -4.60 16.56
CA HIS A 199 -2.65 -5.09 15.21
C HIS A 199 -4.16 -5.33 15.05
N GLY A 200 -4.73 -4.98 13.89
CA GLY A 200 -5.97 -5.55 13.36
C GLY A 200 -7.27 -5.37 14.16
N MET A 201 -7.84 -4.16 14.22
CA MET A 201 -9.29 -4.02 14.46
C MET A 201 -9.81 -2.62 14.07
N LEU A 202 -10.38 -2.49 12.87
CA LEU A 202 -11.50 -1.57 12.58
C LEU A 202 -12.08 -1.81 11.17
N MET A 203 -12.47 -3.06 10.88
CA MET A 203 -13.64 -3.29 10.02
C MET A 203 -14.80 -3.61 10.95
N ARG A 204 -15.27 -2.59 11.66
CA ARG A 204 -16.56 -2.66 12.32
C ARG A 204 -17.58 -2.20 11.28
N GLU A 205 -18.44 -3.12 10.87
CA GLU A 205 -19.61 -2.86 10.03
C GLU A 205 -20.28 -1.54 10.45
N ILE A 206 -20.31 -0.56 9.54
CA ILE A 206 -21.13 0.64 9.71
C ILE A 206 -22.52 0.29 9.14
N PRO A 207 -23.58 0.24 9.96
CA PRO A 207 -24.93 0.04 9.43
C PRO A 207 -25.34 1.25 8.58
N LEU A 208 -25.94 0.96 7.43
CA LEU A 208 -26.46 1.85 6.37
C LEU A 208 -27.49 2.93 6.80
N SER A 209 -27.62 3.26 8.09
CA SER A 209 -28.70 4.11 8.61
C SER A 209 -28.28 5.49 9.14
N ALA A 210 -27.04 5.92 8.92
CA ALA A 210 -26.57 7.22 9.44
C ALA A 210 -26.21 8.24 8.33
N TYR A 211 -27.12 8.45 7.37
CA TYR A 211 -27.13 9.69 6.57
C TYR A 211 -28.56 10.20 6.44
N ALA A 212 -29.03 10.86 7.49
CA ALA A 212 -30.19 11.73 7.46
C ALA A 212 -29.92 12.96 8.32
N LYS A 213 -29.25 13.96 7.71
CA LYS A 213 -29.59 15.38 7.78
C LYS A 213 -28.65 16.19 6.89
#